data_AF-A0A0G1KSH5-F1
#
_entry.id   AF-A0A0G1KSH5-F1
#
_cell.length_a   1.000
_cell.length_b   1.000
_cell.length_c   1.000
_cell.angle_alpha   90.00
_cell.angle_beta   90.00
_cell.angle_gamma   90.00
#
_symmetry.space_group_name_H-M   'P 1'
#
loop_
_entity.id
_entity.type
_entity.pdbx_description
1 polymer ?
#
loop_
_entity_poly.entity_id
_entity_poly.type
_entity_poly.pdbx_seq_one_letter_code
_entity_poly.pdbx_strand_id
1 'polypeptide(L)'
;MPLAEAAMRGAKRIWLIEKEVNMLSPELLETAFAAPYRIVIYTEDLERILAILVRAQVDVAFCQQGVNYWLDEITAKLVANVLAKNGLFIFNTFNKNLPKNP
;
A
#
# COMPACT_ATOMS: atom_id res chain seq x y z
N MET A 1 7.56 -3.27 -2.09
CA MET A 1 8.34 -2.39 -2.96
C MET A 1 8.32 -1.01 -2.34
N PRO A 2 9.48 -0.49 -1.90
CA PRO A 2 9.60 0.89 -1.43
C PRO A 2 9.18 1.89 -2.52
N LEU A 3 8.66 3.05 -2.12
CA LEU A 3 8.14 4.08 -3.02
C LEU A 3 9.16 4.51 -4.10
N ALA A 4 10.43 4.67 -3.70
CA ALA A 4 11.52 5.00 -4.60
C ALA A 4 11.71 3.94 -5.70
N GLU A 5 11.59 2.65 -5.36
CA GLU A 5 11.73 1.56 -6.32
C GLU A 5 10.57 1.54 -7.32
N ALA A 6 9.32 1.77 -6.86
CA ALA A 6 8.17 1.89 -7.73
C ALA A 6 8.33 3.05 -8.74
N ALA A 7 8.84 4.19 -8.26
CA ALA A 7 9.12 5.34 -9.12
C ALA A 7 10.24 5.05 -10.13
N MET A 8 11.34 4.42 -9.71
CA MET A 8 12.44 4.03 -10.61
C MET A 8 12.00 3.04 -11.68
N ARG A 9 11.09 2.11 -11.35
CA ARG A 9 10.55 1.12 -12.28
C ARG A 9 9.49 1.69 -13.23
N GLY A 10 9.26 3.00 -13.22
CA GLY A 10 8.39 3.68 -14.18
C GLY A 10 6.90 3.69 -13.78
N ALA A 11 6.56 3.48 -12.50
CA ALA A 11 5.19 3.63 -12.05
C ALA A 11 4.67 5.04 -12.37
N LYS A 12 3.54 5.12 -13.10
CA LYS A 12 2.95 6.39 -13.55
C LYS A 12 2.31 7.17 -12.41
N ARG A 13 1.77 6.45 -11.43
CA ARG A 13 1.15 7.01 -10.23
C ARG A 13 1.36 6.06 -9.06
N ILE A 14 1.64 6.63 -7.89
CA ILE A 14 1.92 5.92 -6.65
C ILE A 14 1.07 6.56 -5.56
N TRP A 15 0.33 5.72 -4.85
CA TRP A 15 -0.41 6.08 -3.65
C TRP A 15 0.26 5.38 -2.46
N LEU A 16 0.77 6.18 -1.52
CA LEU A 16 1.25 5.68 -0.24
C LEU A 16 0.19 5.95 0.82
N ILE A 17 -0.11 4.95 1.65
CA ILE A 17 -1.06 5.07 2.75
C ILE A 17 -0.28 4.76 4.02
N GLU A 18 -0.10 5.76 4.88
CA GLU A 18 0.63 5.64 6.15
C GLU A 18 -0.01 6.58 7.18
N LYS A 19 -0.72 6.00 8.15
CA LYS A 19 -1.41 6.74 9.20
C LYS A 19 -0.43 7.39 10.18
N GLU A 20 0.69 6.72 10.45
CA GLU A 20 1.68 7.17 11.42
C GLU A 20 2.68 8.11 10.74
N VAL A 21 2.35 9.40 10.73
CA VAL A 21 3.13 10.46 10.04
C VAL A 21 4.61 10.47 10.45
N ASN A 22 4.91 10.12 11.70
CA ASN A 22 6.28 10.01 12.22
C ASN A 22 7.10 8.87 11.60
N MET A 23 6.48 7.93 10.88
CA MET A 23 7.18 6.90 10.11
C MET A 23 7.57 7.35 8.70
N LEU A 24 7.11 8.54 8.26
CA LEU A 24 7.48 9.13 6.98
C LEU A 24 8.82 9.85 7.12
N SER A 25 9.82 9.41 6.36
CA SER A 25 11.13 10.06 6.36
C SER A 25 11.07 11.41 5.61
N PRO A 26 11.90 12.40 5.97
CA PRO A 26 11.98 13.67 5.24
C PRO A 26 12.25 13.48 3.75
N GLU A 27 13.11 12.54 3.38
CA GLU A 27 13.50 12.27 1.99
C GLU A 27 12.31 11.74 1.17
N LEU A 28 11.45 10.93 1.80
CA LEU A 28 10.21 10.43 1.19
C LEU A 28 9.24 11.58 0.91
N LEU A 29 9.09 12.49 1.88
CA LEU A 29 8.24 13.67 1.76
C LEU A 29 8.77 14.61 0.67
N GLU A 30 10.07 14.90 0.65
CA GLU A 30 10.71 15.68 -0.41
C GLU A 30 10.48 15.07 -1.80
N THR A 31 10.64 13.75 -1.93
CA THR A 31 10.37 13.03 -3.18
C THR A 31 8.91 13.18 -3.63
N ALA A 32 7.96 13.08 -2.69
CA ALA A 32 6.55 13.26 -2.97
C ALA A 32 6.22 14.70 -3.38
N PHE A 33 6.77 15.70 -2.67
CA PHE A 33 6.58 17.12 -2.98
C PHE A 33 7.21 17.55 -4.31
N ALA A 34 8.30 16.91 -4.73
CA ALA A 34 8.92 17.15 -6.03
C ALA A 34 8.08 16.59 -7.20
N ALA A 35 7.21 15.60 -6.95
CA ALA A 35 6.39 14.96 -7.98
C ALA A 35 4.93 14.73 -7.53
N PRO A 36 4.17 15.79 -7.18
CA PRO A 36 2.88 15.67 -6.49
C PRO A 36 1.77 15.07 -7.38
N TYR A 37 1.90 15.17 -8.71
CA TYR A 37 0.98 14.53 -9.65
C TYR A 37 1.23 13.02 -9.80
N ARG A 38 2.41 12.56 -9.37
CA ARG A 38 2.87 11.17 -9.50
C ARG A 38 2.79 10.43 -8.18
N ILE A 39 3.11 11.09 -7.06
CA ILE A 39 3.12 10.50 -5.73
C ILE A 39 2.13 11.25 -4.85
N VAL A 40 1.19 10.51 -4.26
CA VAL A 40 0.23 11.04 -3.30
C VAL A 40 0.36 10.22 -2.02
N ILE A 41 0.47 10.92 -0.89
CA ILE A 41 0.55 10.32 0.45
C ILE A 41 -0.78 10.59 1.16
N TYR A 42 -1.39 9.53 1.67
CA TYR A 42 -2.55 9.61 2.55
C TYR A 42 -2.13 9.26 3.98
N THR A 43 -2.49 10.12 4.93
CA THR A 43 -2.17 9.96 6.36
C THR A 43 -3.40 9.62 7.21
N GLU A 44 -4.38 8.97 6.59
CA GLU A 44 -5.64 8.57 7.22
C GLU A 44 -5.75 7.04 7.31
N ASP A 45 -6.79 6.55 7.98
CA ASP A 45 -7.07 5.12 8.11
C ASP A 45 -7.19 4.41 6.75
N LEU A 46 -6.57 3.23 6.65
CA LEU A 46 -6.52 2.43 5.43
C LEU A 46 -7.91 2.17 4.84
N GLU A 47 -8.88 1.77 5.67
CA GLU A 47 -10.27 1.52 5.25
C GLU A 47 -10.89 2.73 4.55
N ARG A 48 -10.72 3.91 5.14
CA ARG A 48 -11.24 5.16 4.59
C ARG A 48 -10.61 5.46 3.23
N ILE A 49 -9.29 5.29 3.12
CA ILE A 49 -8.59 5.54 1.87
C ILE A 49 -8.96 4.52 0.80
N LEU A 50 -9.08 3.23 1.14
CA LEU A 50 -9.53 2.21 0.18
C LEU A 50 -10.96 2.48 -0.31
N ALA A 51 -11.85 2.99 0.56
CA ALA A 51 -13.19 3.40 0.16
C ALA A 51 -13.18 4.59 -0.82
N ILE A 52 -12.28 5.56 -0.63
CA ILE A 52 -12.08 6.68 -1.56
C ILE A 52 -11.51 6.16 -2.91
N LEU A 53 -10.57 5.21 -2.84
CA LEU A 53 -9.87 4.65 -4.00
C LEU A 53 -10.60 3.47 -4.66
N VAL A 54 -11.84 3.16 -4.27
CA VAL A 54 -12.56 1.92 -4.64
C VAL A 54 -12.73 1.69 -6.15
N ARG A 55 -12.42 2.67 -7.00
CA ARG A 55 -12.40 2.55 -8.47
C ARG A 55 -11.11 3.04 -9.11
N ALA A 56 -10.02 3.13 -8.34
CA ALA A 56 -8.73 3.62 -8.80
C ALA A 56 -8.08 2.69 -9.84
N GLN A 57 -8.42 1.39 -9.82
CA GLN A 57 -7.93 0.37 -10.74
C GLN A 57 -6.39 0.30 -10.75
N VAL A 58 -5.77 0.05 -9.59
CA VAL A 58 -4.32 -0.10 -9.48
C VAL A 58 -3.84 -1.42 -10.07
N ASP A 59 -2.74 -1.38 -10.80
CA ASP A 59 -2.10 -2.59 -11.32
C ASP A 59 -1.45 -3.43 -10.21
N VAL A 60 -0.90 -2.76 -9.19
CA VAL A 60 -0.20 -3.40 -8.08
C VAL A 60 -0.53 -2.69 -6.77
N ALA A 61 -0.95 -3.45 -5.77
CA ALA A 61 -1.03 -3.03 -4.38
C ALA A 61 0.05 -3.79 -3.57
N PHE A 62 0.87 -3.07 -2.82
CA PHE A 62 1.91 -3.65 -1.97
C PHE A 62 1.70 -3.27 -0.52
N CYS A 63 1.54 -4.25 0.37
CA CYS A 63 1.47 -4.04 1.82
C CYS A 63 2.80 -4.44 2.48
N GLN A 64 3.49 -3.48 3.11
CA GLN A 64 4.72 -3.77 3.85
C GLN A 64 4.45 -4.35 5.24
N GLN A 65 3.40 -3.84 5.89
CA GLN A 65 2.97 -4.30 7.20
C GLN A 65 2.41 -5.73 7.12
N GLY A 66 2.35 -6.41 8.27
CA GLY A 66 1.69 -7.71 8.35
C GLY A 66 0.21 -7.58 8.02
N VAL A 67 -0.24 -8.25 6.97
CA VAL A 67 -1.62 -8.20 6.49
C VAL A 67 -2.63 -8.66 7.55
N ASN A 68 -2.18 -9.54 8.46
CA ASN A 68 -3.01 -10.15 9.49
C ASN A 68 -3.60 -9.15 10.50
N TYR A 69 -3.06 -7.93 10.59
CA TYR A 69 -3.52 -6.92 11.55
C TYR A 69 -4.75 -6.13 11.08
N TRP A 70 -5.03 -6.12 9.78
CA TRP A 70 -6.04 -5.23 9.20
C TRP A 70 -6.87 -5.87 8.09
N LEU A 71 -6.41 -6.98 7.48
CA LEU A 71 -7.13 -7.63 6.41
C LEU A 71 -8.20 -8.56 6.97
N ASP A 72 -9.45 -8.17 6.77
CA ASP A 72 -10.66 -8.92 7.06
C ASP A 72 -11.54 -9.01 5.79
N GLU A 73 -12.78 -9.48 5.92
CA GLU A 73 -13.68 -9.61 4.78
C GLU A 73 -14.03 -8.26 4.12
N ILE A 74 -14.15 -7.19 4.92
CA ILE A 74 -14.52 -5.86 4.45
C ILE A 74 -13.34 -5.24 3.72
N THR A 75 -12.16 -5.19 4.36
CA THR A 75 -10.97 -4.61 3.74
C THR A 75 -10.48 -5.42 2.55
N ALA A 76 -10.65 -6.75 2.55
CA ALA A 76 -10.37 -7.57 1.37
C ALA A 76 -11.24 -7.20 0.17
N LYS A 77 -12.55 -6.97 0.38
CA LYS A 77 -13.44 -6.49 -0.70
C LYS A 77 -13.04 -5.11 -1.19
N LEU A 78 -12.66 -4.21 -0.28
CA LEU A 78 -12.18 -2.88 -0.67
C LEU A 78 -10.90 -2.95 -1.50
N VAL A 79 -9.90 -3.72 -1.07
CA VAL A 79 -8.66 -3.95 -1.85
C VAL A 79 -8.98 -4.55 -3.23
N ALA A 80 -9.86 -5.54 -3.29
CA ALA A 80 -10.25 -6.17 -4.56
C ALA A 80 -10.88 -5.18 -5.55
N ASN A 81 -11.68 -4.23 -5.06
CA ASN A 81 -12.30 -3.19 -5.89
C ASN A 81 -11.29 -2.11 -6.34
N VAL A 82 -10.28 -1.83 -5.52
CA VAL A 82 -9.19 -0.91 -5.87
C VAL A 82 -8.32 -1.49 -6.99
N LEU A 83 -8.13 -2.81 -7.05
CA LEU A 83 -7.32 -3.48 -8.06
C LEU A 83 -7.95 -3.46 -9.46
N ALA A 84 -7.10 -3.28 -10.46
CA ALA A 84 -7.46 -3.55 -11.84
C ALA A 84 -7.72 -5.04 -12.06
N LYS A 85 -8.41 -5.39 -13.16
CA LYS A 85 -8.51 -6.77 -13.61
C LYS A 85 -7.10 -7.34 -13.84
N ASN A 86 -6.79 -8.48 -13.20
CA ASN A 86 -5.46 -9.11 -13.16
C ASN A 86 -4.40 -8.32 -12.38
N GLY A 87 -4.80 -7.32 -11.59
CA GLY A 87 -3.90 -6.62 -10.69
C GLY A 87 -3.35 -7.54 -9.60
N LEU A 88 -2.17 -7.20 -9.10
CA LEU A 88 -1.47 -7.99 -8.09
C LEU A 88 -1.62 -7.34 -6.71
N PHE A 89 -2.03 -8.15 -5.73
CA PHE A 89 -1.91 -7.78 -4.32
C PHE A 89 -0.77 -8.57 -3.69
N ILE A 90 0.29 -7.86 -3.31
CA ILE A 90 1.49 -8.41 -2.70
C ILE A 90 1.52 -7.96 -1.25
N PHE A 91 1.57 -8.90 -0.31
CA PHE A 91 1.52 -8.60 1.11
C PHE A 91 2.40 -9.53 1.91
N ASN A 92 2.87 -9.03 3.06
CA ASN A 92 3.54 -9.85 4.05
C ASN A 92 2.51 -10.48 5.00
N THR A 93 2.71 -11.73 5.38
CA THR A 93 1.89 -12.45 6.36
C THR A 93 2.81 -13.20 7.32
N PHE A 94 2.38 -13.38 8.56
CA PHE A 94 3.11 -14.21 9.53
C PHE A 94 2.50 -15.60 9.59
N ASN A 95 3.36 -16.62 9.62
CA ASN A 95 2.93 -17.99 9.82
C ASN A 95 2.65 -18.20 11.32
N LYS A 96 1.39 -18.51 11.71
CA LYS A 96 1.06 -18.82 13.12
C LYS A 96 1.73 -20.11 13.61
N ASN A 97 2.22 -20.95 12.70
CA ASN A 97 3.02 -22.12 13.06
C ASN A 97 4.50 -21.74 13.04
N LEU A 98 5.09 -21.54 14.21
CA LEU A 98 6.55 -21.68 14.37
C LEU A 98 6.93 -23.07 13.84
N PRO A 99 7.98 -23.23 13.02
CA PRO A 99 8.53 -24.54 12.77
C PRO A 99 8.88 -25.13 14.14
N LYS A 100 8.24 -26.26 14.51
CA LYS A 100 8.77 -27.10 15.59
C LYS A 100 10.19 -27.44 15.14
N ASN A 101 11.19 -27.07 15.93
CA ASN A 101 12.62 -27.20 15.62
C ASN A 101 12.97 -28.48 14.83
N PRO A 102 14.00 -28.45 13.96
CA PRO A 102 14.63 -29.70 13.51
C PRO A 102 15.12 -30.52 14.71
#